data_AF-A0A6A3D7Z9-F1
#
_entry.id   AF-A0A6A3D7Z9-F1
#
_cell.length_a   1.000
_cell.length_b   1.000
_cell.length_c   1.000
_cell.angle_alpha   90.00
_cell.angle_beta   90.00
_cell.angle_gamma   90.00
#
_symmetry.space_group_name_H-M   'P 1'
#
loop_
_entity.id
_entity.type
_entity.pdbx_description
1 polymer ?
#
loop_
_entity_poly.entity_id
_entity_poly.type
_entity_poly.pdbx_seq_one_letter_code
_entity_poly.pdbx_strand_id
1 'polypeptide(L)'
;MASLEELDGLLDDEYLAAIVDGTTSAGELEIFAAARLHNSNIEVKTLNSDCKEVSTYTYRVSEASQTVCLARLGPLFALKVEGTLV
;
A
#
# COMPACT_ATOMS: atom_id res chain seq x y z
N MET A 1 -8.04 16.80 1.56
CA MET A 1 -7.16 15.86 2.28
C MET A 1 -6.33 16.69 3.23
N ALA A 2 -6.27 16.35 4.51
CA ALA A 2 -5.20 16.91 5.34
C ALA A 2 -3.88 16.50 4.68
N SER A 3 -2.98 17.46 4.44
CA SER A 3 -1.65 17.15 3.92
C SER A 3 -0.98 16.19 4.89
N LEU A 4 -0.58 15.01 4.40
CA LEU A 4 0.26 14.11 5.19
C LEU A 4 1.65 14.73 5.21
N GLU A 5 1.97 15.51 6.26
CA GLU A 5 3.28 16.17 6.41
C GLU A 5 4.43 15.15 6.32
N GLU A 6 4.21 13.90 6.73
CA GLU A 6 5.16 12.79 6.63
C GLU A 6 5.50 12.38 5.18
N LEU A 7 4.69 12.80 4.20
CA LEU A 7 4.90 12.54 2.76
C LEU A 7 5.27 13.81 1.98
N ASP A 8 5.48 14.93 2.67
CA ASP A 8 5.85 16.18 2.03
C ASP A 8 7.18 16.03 1.28
N GLY A 9 7.18 16.42 0.01
CA GLY A 9 8.31 16.22 -0.91
C GLY A 9 8.60 14.77 -1.32
N LEU A 10 7.85 13.77 -0.85
CA LEU A 10 7.98 12.37 -1.30
C LEU A 10 7.00 12.01 -2.41
N LEU A 11 5.80 12.60 -2.38
CA LEU A 11 4.77 12.47 -3.42
C LEU A 11 4.67 13.78 -4.22
N ASP A 12 5.78 14.24 -4.79
CA ASP A 12 5.81 15.45 -5.60
C ASP A 12 5.25 15.22 -7.02
N ASP A 13 5.07 16.31 -7.78
CA ASP A 13 4.47 16.26 -9.11
C ASP A 13 5.28 15.40 -10.09
N GLU A 14 6.61 15.35 -9.94
CA GLU A 14 7.49 14.53 -10.80
C GLU A 14 7.30 13.05 -10.50
N TYR A 15 7.26 12.67 -9.23
CA TYR A 15 7.01 11.31 -8.80
C TYR A 15 5.63 10.81 -9.24
N LEU A 16 4.60 11.64 -9.05
CA LEU A 16 3.24 11.30 -9.48
C LEU A 16 3.14 11.17 -11.00
N ALA A 17 3.82 12.04 -11.76
CA ALA A 17 3.91 11.91 -13.22
C ALA A 17 4.58 10.59 -13.62
N ALA A 18 5.64 10.18 -12.91
CA ALA A 18 6.36 8.93 -13.15
C ALA A 18 5.54 7.66 -12.81
N ILE A 19 4.59 7.75 -11.87
CA ILE A 19 3.63 6.66 -11.65
C ILE A 19 2.62 6.60 -12.80
N VAL A 20 2.10 7.75 -13.21
CA VAL A 20 1.06 7.85 -14.26
C VAL A 20 1.59 7.44 -15.63
N ASP A 21 2.83 7.77 -15.95
CA ASP A 21 3.48 7.37 -17.20
C ASP A 21 4.00 5.92 -17.19
N GLY A 22 3.96 5.26 -16.02
CA GLY A 22 4.38 3.87 -15.82
C GLY A 22 5.90 3.67 -15.74
N THR A 23 6.69 4.74 -15.63
CA THR A 23 8.15 4.66 -15.46
C THR A 23 8.54 4.24 -14.04
N THR A 24 7.66 4.48 -13.06
CA THR A 24 7.78 4.03 -11.67
C THR A 24 6.55 3.24 -11.25
N SER A 25 6.74 2.18 -10.46
CA SER A 25 5.63 1.43 -9.86
C SER A 25 5.26 2.01 -8.50
N ALA A 26 3.96 2.18 -8.27
CA ALA A 26 3.42 2.46 -6.95
C ALA A 26 3.76 1.34 -5.95
N GLY A 27 3.91 1.69 -4.69
CA GLY A 27 4.28 0.75 -3.64
C GLY A 27 4.10 1.33 -2.24
N GLU A 28 5.19 1.41 -1.49
CA GLU A 28 5.15 1.66 -0.05
C GLU A 28 4.58 3.05 0.30
N LEU A 29 4.88 4.08 -0.50
CA LEU A 29 4.40 5.45 -0.27
C LEU A 29 2.88 5.54 -0.47
N GLU A 30 2.35 4.93 -1.53
CA GLU A 30 0.92 4.91 -1.79
C GLU A 30 0.17 4.11 -0.72
N ILE A 31 0.75 3.00 -0.25
CA ILE A 31 0.15 2.20 0.83
C ILE A 31 0.12 2.98 2.14
N PHE A 32 1.21 3.67 2.48
CA PHE A 32 1.26 4.53 3.66
C PHE A 32 0.24 5.67 3.59
N ALA A 33 0.13 6.32 2.43
CA ALA A 33 -0.86 7.36 2.18
C ALA A 33 -2.29 6.83 2.30
N ALA A 34 -2.57 5.68 1.68
CA ALA A 34 -3.88 5.03 1.69
C ALA A 34 -4.30 4.63 3.12
N ALA A 35 -3.40 4.08 3.92
CA ALA A 35 -3.68 3.70 5.30
C ALA A 35 -4.23 4.88 6.11
N ARG A 36 -3.56 6.04 6.02
CA ARG A 36 -3.97 7.26 6.71
C ARG A 36 -5.22 7.90 6.11
N LEU A 37 -5.31 7.98 4.78
CA LEU A 37 -6.45 8.54 4.07
C LEU A 37 -7.75 7.82 4.45
N HIS A 38 -7.70 6.49 4.52
CA HIS A 38 -8.85 5.65 4.84
C HIS A 38 -8.99 5.35 6.34
N ASN A 39 -8.16 5.97 7.20
CA ASN A 39 -8.08 5.69 8.62
C ASN A 39 -8.14 4.17 8.90
N SER A 40 -7.28 3.41 8.25
CA SER A 40 -7.28 1.95 8.23
C SER A 40 -5.86 1.43 8.37
N ASN A 41 -5.68 0.35 9.10
CA ASN A 41 -4.42 -0.38 9.04
C ASN A 41 -4.34 -1.07 7.67
N ILE A 42 -3.17 -1.05 7.04
CA ILE A 42 -2.91 -1.88 5.86
C ILE A 42 -1.82 -2.88 6.20
N GLU A 43 -2.15 -4.16 6.15
CA GLU A 43 -1.23 -5.27 6.32
C GLU A 43 -0.79 -5.79 4.96
N VAL A 44 0.52 -5.84 4.71
CA VAL A 44 1.11 -6.34 3.47
C VAL A 44 1.82 -7.65 3.76
N LYS A 45 1.28 -8.74 3.21
CA LYS A 45 1.85 -10.10 3.24
C LYS A 45 2.65 -10.33 1.97
N THR A 46 3.97 -10.34 2.08
CA THR A 46 4.84 -10.66 0.94
C THR A 46 4.89 -12.16 0.77
N LEU A 47 4.68 -12.63 -0.45
CA LEU A 47 4.69 -14.03 -0.84
C LEU A 47 5.93 -14.36 -1.68
N ASN A 48 6.40 -15.60 -1.60
CA ASN A 48 7.36 -16.15 -2.56
C ASN A 48 6.66 -16.72 -3.80
N SER A 49 7.45 -17.25 -4.75
CA SER A 49 6.95 -17.87 -5.99
C SER A 49 6.05 -19.09 -5.77
N ASP A 50 6.08 -19.71 -4.58
CA ASP A 50 5.21 -20.82 -4.20
C ASP A 50 3.92 -20.35 -3.49
N CYS A 51 3.62 -19.04 -3.56
CA CYS A 51 2.49 -18.39 -2.88
C CYS A 51 2.51 -18.56 -1.34
N LYS A 52 3.69 -18.75 -0.75
CA LYS A 52 3.85 -18.82 0.71
C LYS A 52 4.29 -17.47 1.27
N GLU A 53 3.71 -17.09 2.41
CA GLU A 53 4.10 -15.88 3.12
C GLU A 53 5.56 -15.96 3.58
N VAL A 54 6.34 -14.94 3.22
CA VAL A 54 7.75 -14.78 3.63
C VAL A 54 7.92 -13.65 4.62
N SER A 55 7.07 -12.63 4.57
CA SER A 55 7.08 -11.52 5.53
C SER A 55 5.73 -10.83 5.59
N THR A 56 5.47 -10.21 6.72
CA THR A 56 4.30 -9.36 6.95
C THR A 56 4.74 -8.02 7.51
N TYR A 57 4.24 -6.94 6.94
CA TYR A 57 4.42 -5.59 7.45
C TYR A 57 3.07 -4.90 7.61
N THR A 58 2.90 -4.06 8.63
CA THR A 58 1.64 -3.36 8.87
C THR A 58 1.87 -1.86 8.97
N TYR A 59 1.23 -1.12 8.07
CA TYR A 59 1.08 0.33 8.17
C TYR A 59 -0.01 0.63 9.16
N ARG A 60 0.38 0.95 10.40
CA ARG A 60 -0.55 1.18 11.50
C ARG A 60 -1.02 2.63 11.53
N VAL A 61 -2.30 2.81 11.84
CA VAL A 61 -2.91 4.10 12.15
C VAL A 61 -3.52 4.00 13.55
N SER A 62 -3.24 4.97 14.42
CA SER A 62 -3.53 4.90 15.86
C SER A 62 -4.98 4.60 16.21
N GLU A 63 -5.93 5.10 15.40
CA GLU A 63 -7.38 4.91 15.58
C GLU A 63 -8.01 4.28 14.34
N ALA A 64 -7.32 3.30 13.76
CA ALA A 64 -7.78 2.61 12.57
C ALA A 64 -9.18 2.01 12.75
N SER A 65 -10.08 2.33 11.81
CA SER A 65 -11.44 1.81 11.74
C SER A 65 -11.52 0.33 11.34
N GLN A 66 -10.50 -0.17 10.64
CA GLN A 66 -10.41 -1.53 10.13
C GLN A 66 -8.96 -1.90 9.76
N THR A 67 -8.76 -3.17 9.38
CA THR A 67 -7.51 -3.66 8.79
C THR A 67 -7.78 -4.24 7.41
N VAL A 68 -7.06 -3.76 6.41
CA VAL A 68 -7.08 -4.26 5.02
C VAL A 68 -5.83 -5.11 4.80
N CYS A 69 -5.98 -6.32 4.22
CA CYS A 69 -4.86 -7.21 3.94
C CYS A 69 -4.54 -7.25 2.43
N LEU A 70 -3.33 -6.87 2.07
CA LEU A 70 -2.76 -6.98 0.73
C LEU A 70 -1.78 -8.16 0.68
N ALA A 71 -1.86 -8.96 -0.38
CA ALA A 71 -0.81 -9.91 -0.73
C ALA A 71 0.13 -9.25 -1.75
N ARG A 72 1.44 -9.38 -1.58
CA ARG A 72 2.45 -8.88 -2.53
C ARG A 72 3.25 -10.03 -3.11
N LEU A 73 3.32 -10.12 -4.44
CA LEU A 73 4.16 -11.06 -5.16
C LEU A 73 5.03 -10.29 -6.16
N GLY A 74 6.30 -10.10 -5.84
CA GLY A 74 7.17 -9.20 -6.60
C GLY A 74 6.62 -7.76 -6.62
N PRO A 75 6.47 -7.11 -7.79
CA PRO A 75 5.89 -5.76 -7.89
C PRO A 75 4.36 -5.75 -7.85
N LEU A 76 3.72 -6.92 -7.84
CA LEU A 76 2.26 -7.03 -7.92
C LEU A 76 1.63 -7.10 -6.54
N PHE A 77 0.50 -6.42 -6.39
CA PHE A 77 -0.35 -6.48 -5.21
C PHE A 77 -1.70 -7.09 -5.57
N ALA A 78 -2.24 -7.89 -4.66
CA ALA A 78 -3.59 -8.45 -4.76
C ALA A 78 -4.34 -8.17 -3.46
N LEU A 79 -5.60 -7.77 -3.57
CA LEU A 79 -6.46 -7.49 -2.44
C LEU A 79 -7.45 -8.64 -2.27
N LYS A 80 -7.66 -9.10 -1.03
CA LYS A 80 -8.75 -10.02 -0.70
C LYS A 80 -9.98 -9.22 -0.27
N VAL A 81 -11.02 -9.19 -1.10
CA VAL A 81 -12.32 -8.58 -0.78
C VAL A 81 -13.37 -9.69 -0.69
N GLU A 82 -13.93 -9.93 0.50
CA GLU A 82 -15.06 -10.87 0.71
C GLU A 82 -14.89 -12.29 0.11
N GLY A 83 -13.66 -12.75 -0.08
CA GLY A 83 -13.36 -14.06 -0.70
C GLY A 83 -13.05 -14.01 -2.19
N THR A 84 -13.12 -12.84 -2.83
CA THR A 84 -12.64 -12.57 -4.18
C THR A 84 -11.25 -11.91 -4.14
N LEU A 85 -10.32 -12.40 -4.97
CA LEU A 85 -9.04 -11.75 -5.24
C LEU A 85 -9.25 -10.71 -6.34
N VAL A 86 -8.92 -9.46 -6.06
CA VAL A 86 -8.96 -8.33 -7.00
C VAL A 86 -7.56 -7.78 -7.18
#